data_AF-A0A7W0S4M2-F1
#
_entry.id   AF-A0A7W0S4M2-F1
#
_cell.length_a   1.000
_cell.length_b   1.000
_cell.length_c   1.000
_cell.angle_alpha   90.00
_cell.angle_beta   90.00
_cell.angle_gamma   90.00
#
_symmetry.space_group_name_H-M   'P 1'
#
loop_
_entity.id
_entity.type
_entity.pdbx_description
1 polymer ?
#
loop_
_entity_poly.entity_id
_entity_poly.type
_entity_poly.pdbx_seq_one_letter_code
_entity_poly.pdbx_strand_id
1 'polypeptide(L)'
;MWHPYVPRNDFRLVTGSLTGVALAGVVAYLVSITLWRTGHGTLAAVRDAREVGLLAVLQAPFALAVLVGPGWLYPVVAVALVASALLVCGLLALVIVVLIRRQDGGFTSWQEATGSISLALLLAVCIVGGLAAGRFWLEHLTGTTQML
;
A
#
# COMPACT_ATOMS: atom_id res chain seq x y z
N MET A 1 24.01 18.88 -18.89
CA MET A 1 22.76 18.12 -18.68
C MET A 1 21.79 19.03 -17.95
N TRP A 2 20.70 19.43 -18.60
CA TRP A 2 19.62 20.16 -17.95
C TRP A 2 18.97 19.24 -16.90
N HIS A 3 19.01 19.63 -15.63
CA HIS A 3 18.18 19.06 -14.57
C HIS A 3 17.07 20.06 -14.25
N PRO A 4 15.95 20.06 -15.01
CA PRO A 4 14.84 20.98 -14.79
C PRO A 4 14.10 20.73 -13.46
N TYR A 5 14.45 19.68 -12.71
CA TYR A 5 13.79 19.35 -11.45
C TYR A 5 14.82 19.03 -10.36
N VAL A 6 14.97 19.94 -9.39
CA VAL A 6 15.68 19.65 -8.15
C VAL A 6 14.77 18.75 -7.31
N PRO A 7 15.20 17.54 -6.91
CA PRO A 7 14.35 16.62 -6.16
C PRO A 7 14.06 17.19 -4.76
N ARG A 8 12.90 17.82 -4.62
CA ARG A 8 12.37 18.28 -3.32
C ARG A 8 11.70 17.09 -2.62
N ASN A 9 12.33 16.61 -1.55
CA ASN A 9 11.83 15.48 -0.76
C ASN A 9 10.43 15.76 -0.17
N ASP A 10 10.17 17.02 0.18
CA ASP A 10 8.93 17.47 0.81
C ASP A 10 7.70 17.18 -0.05
N PHE A 11 7.78 17.49 -1.35
CA PHE A 11 6.69 17.21 -2.28
C PHE A 11 6.44 15.70 -2.46
N ARG A 12 7.50 14.88 -2.46
CA ARG A 12 7.37 13.41 -2.53
C ARG A 12 6.71 12.84 -1.29
N LEU A 13 7.06 13.35 -0.12
CA LEU A 13 6.46 12.96 1.16
C LEU A 13 4.97 13.33 1.21
N VAL A 14 4.61 14.56 0.84
CA VAL A 14 3.21 15.02 0.86
C VAL A 14 2.36 14.27 -0.16
N THR A 15 2.81 14.16 -1.41
CA THR A 15 2.04 13.46 -2.44
C THR A 15 1.95 11.96 -2.19
N GLY A 16 3.03 11.34 -1.69
CA GLY A 16 3.04 9.92 -1.32
C GLY A 16 2.12 9.61 -0.15
N SER A 17 2.14 10.43 0.89
CA SER A 17 1.28 10.28 2.08
C SER A 17 -0.20 10.44 1.72
N LEU A 18 -0.57 11.48 0.98
CA LEU A 18 -1.94 11.69 0.49
C LEU A 18 -2.44 10.53 -0.39
N THR A 19 -1.60 10.07 -1.33
CA THR A 19 -1.92 8.91 -2.16
C THR A 19 -2.09 7.66 -1.32
N GLY A 20 -1.24 7.46 -0.31
CA GLY A 20 -1.34 6.35 0.65
C GLY A 20 -2.65 6.35 1.43
N VAL A 21 -3.11 7.51 1.92
CA VAL A 21 -4.42 7.64 2.60
C VAL A 21 -5.56 7.28 1.64
N ALA A 22 -5.54 7.84 0.43
CA ALA A 22 -6.57 7.56 -0.57
C ALA A 22 -6.62 6.06 -0.92
N LEU A 23 -5.46 5.46 -1.17
CA LEU A 23 -5.33 4.04 -1.48
C LEU A 23 -5.80 3.16 -0.31
N ALA A 24 -5.43 3.49 0.92
CA ALA A 24 -5.88 2.77 2.11
C ALA A 24 -7.41 2.80 2.25
N GLY A 25 -8.04 3.96 2.02
CA GLY A 25 -9.49 4.08 2.02
C GLY A 25 -10.18 3.22 0.98
N VAL A 26 -9.70 3.24 -0.27
CA VAL A 26 -10.25 2.43 -1.37
C VAL A 26 -10.07 0.94 -1.09
N VAL A 27 -8.87 0.51 -0.68
CA VAL A 27 -8.59 -0.90 -0.38
C VAL A 27 -9.42 -1.37 0.81
N ALA A 28 -9.53 -0.58 1.88
CA ALA A 28 -10.36 -0.92 3.03
C ALA A 28 -11.83 -1.06 2.64
N TYR A 29 -12.35 -0.17 1.80
CA TYR A 29 -13.70 -0.26 1.27
C TYR A 29 -13.89 -1.54 0.44
N LEU A 30 -13.00 -1.80 -0.53
CA LEU A 30 -13.06 -2.98 -1.39
C LEU A 30 -13.01 -4.28 -0.59
N VAL A 31 -12.10 -4.39 0.37
CA VAL A 31 -11.99 -5.55 1.26
C VAL A 31 -13.28 -5.72 2.08
N SER A 32 -13.84 -4.64 2.61
CA SER A 32 -15.06 -4.68 3.43
C SER A 32 -16.27 -5.19 2.65
N ILE A 33 -16.45 -4.75 1.40
CA ILE A 33 -17.59 -5.17 0.56
C ILE A 33 -17.39 -6.57 -0.06
N THR A 34 -16.15 -7.02 -0.25
CA THR A 34 -15.86 -8.31 -0.89
C THR A 34 -15.80 -9.47 0.10
N LEU A 35 -15.18 -9.26 1.27
CA LEU A 35 -15.07 -10.33 2.28
C LEU A 35 -16.39 -10.59 3.00
N TRP A 36 -17.10 -9.54 3.42
CA TRP A 36 -18.21 -9.68 4.34
C TRP A 36 -19.56 -9.72 3.65
N ARG A 37 -20.32 -10.81 3.88
CA ARG A 37 -21.72 -10.97 3.44
C ARG A 37 -22.63 -9.81 3.84
N THR A 38 -22.31 -9.18 4.96
CA THR A 38 -23.05 -8.09 5.60
C THR A 38 -22.27 -6.79 5.56
N GLY A 39 -21.38 -6.62 4.57
CA GLY A 39 -20.74 -5.35 4.32
C GLY A 39 -21.81 -4.28 4.13
N HIS A 40 -22.10 -3.53 5.19
CA HIS A 40 -23.12 -2.49 5.19
C HIS A 40 -22.61 -1.40 4.26
N GLY A 41 -23.01 -1.44 2.98
CA GLY A 41 -22.71 -0.41 1.97
C GLY A 41 -23.25 0.98 2.31
N THR A 42 -23.81 1.15 3.52
CA THR A 42 -24.33 2.39 4.07
C THR A 42 -23.31 3.20 4.86
N LEU A 43 -22.18 2.62 5.26
CA LEU A 43 -21.10 3.37 5.93
C LEU A 43 -20.02 3.73 4.91
N ALA A 44 -20.00 5.01 4.51
CA ALA A 44 -18.92 5.56 3.71
C ALA A 44 -17.59 5.41 4.46
N ALA A 45 -16.56 4.89 3.79
CA ALA A 45 -15.22 4.73 4.35
C ALA A 45 -14.59 6.08 4.78
N VAL A 46 -15.07 7.17 4.17
CA VAL A 46 -14.80 8.55 4.56
C VAL A 46 -16.13 9.28 4.47
N ARG A 47 -16.60 9.83 5.58
CA ARG A 47 -17.89 10.53 5.65
C ARG A 47 -17.78 11.99 5.26
N ASP A 48 -16.65 12.63 5.59
CA ASP A 48 -16.45 14.07 5.40
C ASP A 48 -15.01 14.39 4.99
N ALA A 49 -14.82 15.49 4.25
CA ALA A 49 -13.50 16.05 3.95
C ALA A 49 -12.69 16.37 5.23
N ARG A 50 -13.39 16.57 6.37
CA ARG A 50 -12.79 16.75 7.68
C ARG A 50 -12.09 15.49 8.20
N GLU A 51 -12.62 14.29 7.91
CA GLU A 51 -11.94 13.04 8.25
C GLU A 51 -10.68 12.85 7.41
N VAL A 52 -10.70 13.22 6.12
CA VAL A 52 -9.49 13.23 5.27
C VAL A 52 -8.45 14.17 5.83
N GLY A 53 -8.86 15.39 6.23
CA GLY A 53 -7.99 16.35 6.88
C GLY A 53 -7.40 15.81 8.19
N LEU A 54 -8.21 15.15 9.01
CA LEU A 54 -7.76 14.57 10.28
C LEU A 54 -6.76 13.41 10.06
N LEU A 55 -7.01 12.55 9.05
CA LEU A 55 -6.08 11.51 8.64
C LEU A 55 -4.75 12.09 8.14
N ALA A 56 -4.80 13.19 7.37
CA ALA A 56 -3.59 13.88 6.92
C ALA A 56 -2.81 14.50 8.09
N VAL A 57 -3.50 15.11 9.08
CA VAL A 57 -2.85 15.63 10.30
C VAL A 57 -2.24 14.50 11.12
N LEU A 58 -2.90 13.34 11.21
CA LEU A 58 -2.36 12.19 11.94
C LEU A 58 -1.06 11.64 11.30
N GLN A 59 -0.86 11.87 10.00
CA GLN A 59 0.38 11.53 9.31
C GLN A 59 1.48 12.59 9.45
N ALA A 60 1.14 13.81 9.86
CA ALA A 60 2.11 14.89 10.06
C ALA A 60 3.27 14.53 11.03
N PRO A 61 3.07 13.90 12.21
CA PRO A 61 4.18 13.50 13.07
C PRO A 61 5.12 12.48 12.43
N PHE A 62 4.58 11.54 11.62
CA PHE A 62 5.39 10.60 10.86
C PHE A 62 6.19 11.31 9.77
N ALA A 63 5.55 12.19 9.00
CA ALA A 63 6.23 12.98 7.97
C ALA A 63 7.33 13.87 8.55
N LEU A 64 7.08 14.51 9.70
CA LEU A 64 8.08 15.31 10.43
C LEU A 64 9.22 14.44 10.96
N ALA A 65 8.93 13.27 11.53
CA ALA A 65 9.97 12.35 12.01
C ALA A 65 10.89 11.88 10.88
N VAL A 66 10.34 11.64 9.69
CA VAL A 66 11.12 11.32 8.48
C VAL A 66 11.94 12.52 8.01
N LEU A 67 11.42 13.75 8.11
CA LEU A 67 12.12 14.97 7.71
C LEU A 67 13.31 15.28 8.63
N VAL A 68 13.17 15.04 9.94
CA VAL A 68 14.23 15.24 10.94
C VAL A 68 15.34 14.20 10.79
N GLY A 69 15.04 13.04 10.21
CA GLY A 69 16.02 12.06 9.73
C GLY A 69 17.03 11.52 10.77
N PRO A 70 16.65 11.10 11.99
CA PRO A 70 17.56 10.32 12.82
C PRO A 70 17.97 9.04 12.09
N GLY A 71 19.28 8.74 11.99
CA GLY A 71 19.77 7.60 11.21
C GLY A 71 19.16 6.24 11.59
N TRP A 72 18.67 6.07 12.82
CA TRP A 72 18.02 4.85 13.30
C TRP A 72 16.59 4.64 12.76
N LEU A 73 15.90 5.71 12.30
CA LEU A 73 14.57 5.59 11.70
C LEU A 73 14.61 4.98 10.30
N TYR A 74 15.75 5.06 9.61
CA TYR A 74 15.89 4.58 8.24
C TYR A 74 15.51 3.10 8.06
N PRO A 75 16.09 2.13 8.80
CA PRO A 75 15.73 0.72 8.66
C PRO A 75 14.25 0.46 9.03
N VAL A 76 13.73 1.15 10.04
CA VAL A 76 12.33 0.99 10.48
C VAL A 76 11.37 1.45 9.38
N VAL A 77 11.62 2.61 8.80
CA VAL A 77 10.80 3.16 7.70
C VAL A 77 10.92 2.28 6.45
N ALA A 78 12.12 1.79 6.13
CA ALA A 78 12.30 0.89 4.99
C ALA A 78 11.48 -0.41 5.14
N VAL A 79 11.55 -1.05 6.31
CA VAL A 79 10.74 -2.25 6.60
C VAL A 79 9.25 -1.93 6.58
N ALA A 80 8.83 -0.82 7.17
CA ALA A 80 7.44 -0.40 7.18
C ALA A 80 6.89 -0.15 5.76
N LEU A 81 7.69 0.43 4.86
CA LEU A 81 7.32 0.65 3.46
C LEU A 81 7.16 -0.67 2.70
N VAL A 82 8.09 -1.60 2.87
CA VAL A 82 7.99 -2.94 2.26
C VAL A 82 6.78 -3.70 2.78
N ALA A 83 6.57 -3.68 4.10
CA ALA A 83 5.41 -4.30 4.73
C ALA A 83 4.09 -3.69 4.24
N SER A 84 4.04 -2.36 4.11
CA SER A 84 2.87 -1.66 3.59
C SER A 84 2.58 -2.03 2.13
N ALA A 85 3.61 -2.12 1.30
CA ALA A 85 3.47 -2.54 -0.10
C ALA A 85 2.94 -3.99 -0.19
N LEU A 86 3.51 -4.90 0.60
CA LEU A 86 3.04 -6.30 0.67
C LEU A 86 1.59 -6.38 1.16
N LEU A 87 1.22 -5.58 2.15
CA LEU A 87 -0.13 -5.56 2.70
C LEU A 87 -1.14 -5.07 1.65
N VAL A 88 -0.86 -3.94 0.99
CA VAL A 88 -1.74 -3.40 -0.06
C VAL A 88 -1.88 -4.36 -1.23
N CYS A 89 -0.76 -4.89 -1.74
CA CYS A 89 -0.79 -5.88 -2.82
C CYS A 89 -1.52 -7.16 -2.38
N GLY A 90 -1.33 -7.60 -1.13
CA GLY A 90 -2.00 -8.77 -0.54
C GLY A 90 -3.50 -8.58 -0.45
N LEU A 91 -3.96 -7.42 0.03
CA LEU A 91 -5.39 -7.11 0.09
C LEU A 91 -6.02 -7.04 -1.31
N LEU A 92 -5.36 -6.41 -2.28
CA LEU A 92 -5.85 -6.38 -3.67
C LEU A 92 -5.88 -7.78 -4.30
N ALA A 93 -4.82 -8.58 -4.10
CA ALA A 93 -4.79 -9.96 -4.56
C ALA A 93 -5.88 -10.80 -3.89
N LEU A 94 -6.17 -10.55 -2.61
CA LEU A 94 -7.24 -11.22 -1.87
C LEU A 94 -8.60 -10.91 -2.48
N VAL A 95 -8.89 -9.64 -2.76
CA VAL A 95 -10.10 -9.21 -3.46
C VAL A 95 -10.23 -9.95 -4.80
N ILE A 96 -9.16 -9.98 -5.60
CA ILE A 96 -9.15 -10.68 -6.90
C ILE A 96 -9.40 -12.18 -6.74
N VAL A 97 -8.73 -12.84 -5.79
CA VAL A 97 -8.87 -14.29 -5.55
C VAL A 97 -10.29 -14.64 -5.09
N VAL A 98 -10.88 -13.83 -4.21
CA VAL A 98 -12.25 -14.01 -3.73
C VAL A 98 -13.26 -13.86 -4.88
N LEU A 99 -13.11 -12.83 -5.71
CA LEU A 99 -13.93 -12.59 -6.91
C LEU A 99 -13.82 -13.74 -7.92
N ILE A 100 -12.60 -14.21 -8.21
CA ILE A 100 -12.37 -15.33 -9.14
C ILE A 100 -12.99 -16.62 -8.61
N ARG A 101 -12.90 -16.87 -7.30
CA ARG A 101 -13.52 -18.03 -6.65
C ARG A 101 -15.04 -17.88 -6.51
N ARG A 102 -15.62 -16.73 -6.88
CA ARG A 102 -17.04 -16.38 -6.71
C ARG A 102 -17.52 -16.63 -5.28
N GLN A 103 -16.65 -16.43 -4.30
CA GLN A 103 -16.95 -16.55 -2.86
C GLN A 103 -17.37 -15.20 -2.27
N ASP A 104 -17.80 -14.27 -3.13
CA ASP A 104 -18.18 -12.91 -2.78
C ASP A 104 -19.27 -12.92 -1.72
N GLY A 105 -18.99 -12.29 -0.56
CA GLY A 105 -19.92 -12.25 0.56
C GLY A 105 -20.25 -13.63 1.15
N GLY A 106 -19.38 -14.63 1.01
CA GLY A 106 -19.61 -15.97 1.57
C GLY A 106 -19.05 -16.20 2.97
N PHE A 107 -18.07 -15.40 3.40
CA PHE A 107 -17.29 -15.71 4.60
C PHE A 107 -18.02 -15.30 5.88
N THR A 108 -18.24 -16.28 6.75
CA THR A 108 -18.82 -16.06 8.08
C THR A 108 -17.77 -16.12 9.19
N SER A 109 -16.60 -16.70 8.91
CA SER A 109 -15.47 -16.80 9.85
C SER A 109 -14.13 -16.50 9.19
N TRP A 110 -13.22 -15.83 9.92
CA TRP A 110 -11.83 -15.59 9.52
C TRP A 110 -11.08 -16.89 9.16
N GLN A 111 -11.49 -18.03 9.73
CA GLN A 111 -10.89 -19.33 9.46
C GLN A 111 -11.17 -19.82 8.03
N GLU A 112 -12.36 -19.52 7.49
CA GLU A 112 -12.72 -19.88 6.11
C GLU A 112 -11.93 -19.05 5.09
N ALA A 113 -11.55 -17.82 5.46
CA ALA A 113 -10.75 -16.92 4.64
C ALA A 113 -9.24 -17.25 4.62
N THR A 114 -8.73 -18.07 5.56
CA THR A 114 -7.28 -18.35 5.69
C THR A 114 -6.65 -18.91 4.41
N GLY A 115 -7.36 -19.78 3.68
CA GLY A 115 -6.88 -20.34 2.42
C GLY A 115 -6.70 -19.28 1.33
N SER A 116 -7.68 -18.39 1.19
CA SER A 116 -7.63 -17.27 0.23
C SER A 116 -6.60 -16.21 0.63
N ILE A 117 -6.46 -15.93 1.93
CA ILE A 117 -5.44 -15.02 2.48
C ILE A 117 -4.03 -15.53 2.18
N SER A 118 -3.78 -16.82 2.40
CA SER A 118 -2.48 -17.44 2.13
C SER A 118 -2.11 -17.35 0.66
N LEU A 119 -3.05 -17.64 -0.23
CA LEU A 119 -2.86 -17.54 -1.68
C LEU A 119 -2.61 -16.09 -2.11
N ALA A 120 -3.39 -15.15 -1.59
CA ALA A 120 -3.23 -13.73 -1.87
C ALA A 120 -1.89 -13.17 -1.38
N LEU A 121 -1.43 -13.62 -0.20
CA LEU A 121 -0.13 -13.25 0.34
C LEU A 121 1.00 -13.77 -0.55
N LEU A 122 0.93 -15.04 -0.99
CA LEU A 122 1.88 -15.61 -1.93
C LEU A 122 1.93 -14.82 -3.24
N LEU A 123 0.76 -14.48 -3.80
CA LEU A 123 0.67 -13.66 -5.01
C LEU A 123 1.27 -12.27 -4.80
N ALA A 124 1.02 -11.63 -3.65
CA ALA A 124 1.59 -10.33 -3.34
C ALA A 124 3.12 -10.36 -3.25
N VAL A 125 3.68 -11.39 -2.60
CA VAL A 125 5.13 -11.60 -2.56
C VAL A 125 5.68 -11.79 -3.98
N CYS A 126 5.01 -12.59 -4.82
CA CYS A 126 5.42 -12.77 -6.21
C CYS A 126 5.35 -11.48 -7.03
N ILE A 127 4.31 -10.66 -6.85
CA ILE A 127 4.16 -9.39 -7.56
C ILE A 127 5.24 -8.39 -7.11
N VAL A 128 5.38 -8.17 -5.80
CA VAL A 128 6.36 -7.22 -5.26
C VAL A 128 7.79 -7.68 -5.57
N GLY A 129 8.08 -8.97 -5.40
CA GLY A 129 9.37 -9.57 -5.76
C GLY A 129 9.65 -9.51 -7.25
N GLY A 130 8.64 -9.76 -8.09
CA GLY A 130 8.74 -9.65 -9.55
C GLY A 130 8.98 -8.22 -10.02
N LEU A 131 8.32 -7.22 -9.42
CA LEU A 131 8.58 -5.81 -9.70
C LEU A 131 9.98 -5.38 -9.27
N ALA A 132 10.45 -5.84 -8.10
CA ALA A 132 11.81 -5.58 -7.65
C ALA A 132 12.84 -6.22 -8.58
N ALA A 133 12.67 -7.50 -8.93
CA ALA A 133 13.56 -8.20 -9.85
C ALA A 133 13.55 -7.58 -11.25
N GLY A 134 12.38 -7.20 -11.76
CA GLY A 134 12.22 -6.51 -13.04
C GLY A 134 12.92 -5.17 -13.06
N ARG A 135 12.84 -4.40 -11.96
CA ARG A 135 13.61 -3.16 -11.80
C ARG A 135 15.11 -3.42 -11.87
N PHE A 136 15.64 -4.38 -11.11
CA PHE A 136 17.06 -4.71 -11.15
C PHE A 136 17.52 -5.23 -12.51
N TRP A 137 16.67 -6.00 -13.19
CA TRP A 137 16.93 -6.49 -14.54
C TRP A 137 17.00 -5.35 -15.55
N LEU A 138 16.08 -4.39 -15.47
CA LEU A 138 16.09 -3.19 -16.31
C LEU A 138 17.32 -2.33 -16.01
N GLU A 139 17.65 -2.11 -14.75
CA GLU A 139 18.85 -1.36 -14.33
C GLU A 139 20.15 -2.01 -14.85
N HIS A 140 20.19 -3.35 -14.88
CA HIS A 140 21.29 -4.11 -15.46
C HIS A 140 21.39 -3.94 -16.98
N LEU A 141 20.25 -3.98 -17.69
CA LEU A 141 20.21 -3.80 -19.14
C LEU A 141 20.52 -2.36 -19.58
N THR A 142 20.11 -1.36 -18.81
CA THR A 142 20.35 0.07 -19.15
C THR A 142 21.71 0.58 -18.71
N GLY A 143 22.53 -0.24 -18.05
CA GLY A 143 23.90 0.12 -17.64
C GLY A 143 23.96 1.28 -16.62
N THR A 144 22.85 1.62 -15.96
CA THR A 144 22.75 2.68 -14.95
C THR A 144 23.21 2.17 -13.57
N THR A 145 24.34 1.49 -13.53
CA THR A 145 24.99 1.04 -12.29
C THR A 145 25.94 2.12 -11.75
N GLN A 146 25.46 3.35 -11.54
CA GLN A 146 26.04 4.39 -10.67
C GLN A 146 24.89 5.37 -10.41
N MET A 147 24.37 5.60 -9.20
CA MET A 147 25.02 6.22 -8.06
C MET A 147 24.20 5.86 -6.80
N LEU A 148 24.76 5.02 -5.94
CA LEU A 148 24.49 5.04 -4.49
C LEU A 148 25.41 6.08 -3.86
#